data_AF-H2YLG2-F1
#
_entry.id   AF-H2YLG2-F1
#
_cell.length_a   1.000
_cell.length_b   1.000
_cell.length_c   1.000
_cell.angle_alpha   90.00
_cell.angle_beta   90.00
_cell.angle_gamma   90.00
#
_symmetry.space_group_name_H-M   'P 1'
#
loop_
_entity.id
_entity.type
_entity.pdbx_description
1 polymer ?
#
loop_
_entity_poly.entity_id
_entity_poly.type
_entity_poly.pdbx_seq_one_letter_code
_entity_poly.pdbx_strand_id
1 'polypeptide(L)'
;MNAALLHFYCKLSDAIDDVATEHALPLETQLIAGGFLSRSTVQRQNETFSTDPLHNVTAEQRQVEQVLLYIRSLQILATTLHTVRNKVNAGELQLNQQMRQLIADLNNRYKVCCRRCQEAKSKCDMNKLTQKSYKSADKLLYYYAVHDCRTSALDEMFEGSVDRCMTKYKRALVLLEGISMSATDALDKQRLAKYKASIDHRLQHLEKLWSNKLPS
;
A
#
# COMPACT_ATOMS: atom_id res chain seq x y z
N MET A 1 4.74 -13.01 -19.00
CA MET A 1 4.73 -13.22 -17.54
C MET A 1 6.02 -13.95 -17.18
N ASN A 2 6.82 -13.42 -16.26
CA ASN A 2 8.07 -14.01 -15.81
C ASN A 2 8.14 -13.98 -14.27
N ALA A 3 9.16 -14.62 -13.68
CA ALA A 3 9.30 -14.73 -12.22
C ALA A 3 9.42 -13.34 -11.55
N ALA A 4 10.14 -12.40 -12.15
CA ALA A 4 10.30 -11.04 -11.64
C ALA A 4 8.95 -10.31 -11.51
N LEU A 5 8.09 -10.45 -12.52
CA LEU A 5 6.77 -9.83 -12.54
C LEU A 5 5.82 -10.47 -11.51
N LEU A 6 5.84 -11.80 -11.35
CA LEU A 6 5.05 -12.46 -10.30
C LEU A 6 5.49 -12.04 -8.90
N HIS A 7 6.80 -11.98 -8.69
CA HIS A 7 7.37 -11.51 -7.43
C HIS A 7 7.02 -10.05 -7.15
N PHE A 8 7.00 -9.19 -8.17
CA PHE A 8 6.50 -7.83 -8.04
C PHE A 8 5.04 -7.80 -7.58
N TYR A 9 4.16 -8.62 -8.16
CA TYR A 9 2.76 -8.67 -7.71
C TYR A 9 2.58 -9.21 -6.29
N CYS A 10 3.44 -10.12 -5.83
CA CYS A 10 3.49 -10.49 -4.41
C CYS A 10 3.81 -9.27 -3.53
N LYS A 11 4.88 -8.53 -3.86
CA LYS A 11 5.27 -7.32 -3.13
C LYS A 11 4.20 -6.24 -3.16
N LEU A 12 3.53 -6.06 -4.30
CA LEU A 12 2.45 -5.09 -4.43
C LEU A 12 1.24 -5.47 -3.56
N SER A 13 0.86 -6.75 -3.52
CA SER A 13 -0.18 -7.24 -2.62
C SER A 13 0.18 -6.99 -1.15
N ASP A 14 1.42 -7.26 -0.76
CA ASP A 14 1.90 -7.05 0.61
C ASP A 14 1.89 -5.55 0.97
N ALA A 15 2.39 -4.69 0.07
CA ALA A 15 2.37 -3.24 0.25
C ALA A 15 0.95 -2.66 0.40
N ILE A 16 -0.03 -3.19 -0.34
CA ILE A 16 -1.44 -2.79 -0.20
C ILE A 16 -2.01 -3.25 1.14
N ASP A 17 -1.66 -4.45 1.60
CA ASP A 17 -2.07 -4.98 2.90
C ASP A 17 -1.50 -4.16 4.07
N ASP A 18 -0.23 -3.77 3.98
CA ASP A 18 0.43 -2.91 4.97
C ASP A 18 -0.31 -1.57 5.13
N VAL A 19 -0.60 -0.86 4.04
CA VAL A 19 -1.32 0.43 4.14
C VAL A 19 -2.80 0.26 4.50
N ALA A 20 -3.40 -0.89 4.22
CA ALA A 20 -4.74 -1.23 4.68
C ALA A 20 -4.79 -1.53 6.19
N THR A 21 -3.67 -1.89 6.83
CA THR A 21 -3.62 -2.30 8.24
C THR A 21 -2.96 -1.28 9.16
N GLU A 22 -1.89 -0.60 8.74
CA GLU A 22 -1.06 0.27 9.60
C GLU A 22 -1.76 1.56 10.06
N HIS A 23 -2.70 2.07 9.28
CA HIS A 23 -3.30 3.38 9.54
C HIS A 23 -4.57 3.25 10.40
N ALA A 24 -4.55 3.80 11.62
CA ALA A 24 -5.71 3.83 12.51
C ALA A 24 -6.72 4.95 12.15
N LEU A 25 -6.25 6.01 11.50
CA LEU A 25 -7.07 7.15 11.04
C LEU A 25 -7.18 7.16 9.50
N PRO A 26 -8.20 7.80 8.91
CA PRO A 26 -8.25 8.05 7.46
C PRO A 26 -7.02 8.79 6.96
N LEU A 27 -6.65 8.53 5.72
CA LEU A 27 -5.50 9.17 5.11
C LEU A 27 -5.62 10.70 5.05
N GLU A 28 -6.84 11.21 4.82
CA GLU A 28 -7.11 12.64 4.74
C GLU A 28 -6.81 13.36 6.07
N THR A 29 -7.18 12.76 7.19
CA THR A 29 -6.87 13.26 8.54
C THR A 29 -5.36 13.28 8.79
N GLN A 30 -4.64 12.27 8.32
CA GLN A 30 -3.19 12.17 8.49
C GLN A 30 -2.42 13.19 7.63
N LEU A 31 -2.92 13.49 6.44
CA LEU A 31 -2.34 14.51 5.55
C LEU A 31 -2.48 15.92 6.12
N ILE A 32 -3.60 16.24 6.79
CA ILE A 32 -3.83 17.54 7.43
C ILE A 32 -3.01 17.67 8.73
N ALA A 33 -2.93 16.60 9.52
CA ALA A 33 -2.22 16.61 10.80
C ALA A 33 -0.69 16.51 10.70
N GLY A 34 -0.12 16.46 9.49
CA GLY A 34 1.33 16.45 9.26
C GLY A 34 2.08 15.30 9.94
N GLY A 35 1.43 14.16 10.21
CA GLY A 35 2.03 13.04 10.94
C GLY A 35 2.20 13.22 12.46
N PHE A 36 1.87 14.39 13.03
CA PHE A 36 2.05 14.66 14.47
C PHE A 36 1.14 13.82 15.38
N LEU A 37 -0.03 13.41 14.88
CA LEU A 37 -0.98 12.60 15.66
C LEU A 37 -0.73 11.09 15.56
N SER A 38 0.19 10.64 14.70
CA SER A 38 0.37 9.21 14.42
C SER A 38 1.13 8.43 15.51
N ARG A 39 1.58 9.06 16.60
CA ARG A 39 2.29 8.34 17.68
C ARG A 39 1.99 8.77 19.12
N SER A 40 1.37 9.91 19.38
CA SER A 40 1.42 10.52 20.72
C SER A 40 0.11 10.59 21.51
N THR A 41 -1.05 10.28 20.94
CA THR A 41 -2.34 10.49 21.64
C THR A 41 -3.13 9.22 21.94
N VAL A 42 -2.73 8.03 21.45
CA VAL A 42 -3.47 6.79 21.74
C VAL A 42 -3.16 6.21 23.13
N GLN A 43 -2.19 6.76 23.86
CA GLN A 43 -1.84 6.30 25.19
C GLN A 43 -1.90 7.42 26.22
N ARG A 44 -3.09 8.01 26.37
CA ARG A 44 -3.55 8.58 27.63
C ARG A 44 -5.05 8.90 27.55
N GLN A 45 -5.85 7.97 28.09
CA GLN A 45 -6.91 8.21 29.08
C GLN A 45 -8.00 7.14 28.94
N ASN A 46 -8.04 6.27 29.95
CA ASN A 46 -9.28 5.67 30.42
C ASN A 46 -10.22 6.83 30.80
N GLU A 47 -11.38 6.93 30.15
CA GLU A 47 -12.68 7.32 30.70
C GLU A 47 -13.67 7.67 29.57
N THR A 48 -14.74 6.88 29.48
CA THR A 48 -16.06 7.20 28.92
C THR A 48 -16.14 8.28 27.82
N PHE A 49 -16.19 7.88 26.54
CA PHE A 49 -16.69 8.77 25.48
C PHE A 49 -17.52 7.99 24.46
N SER A 50 -18.80 7.84 24.77
CA SER A 50 -19.82 7.43 23.81
C SER A 50 -20.05 8.59 22.83
N THR A 51 -19.94 8.30 21.52
CA THR A 51 -20.43 9.10 20.38
C THR A 51 -19.82 10.49 20.17
N ASP A 52 -18.54 10.58 19.78
CA ASP A 52 -18.02 11.76 19.06
C ASP A 52 -18.34 11.60 17.55
N PRO A 53 -19.17 12.47 16.94
CA PRO A 53 -19.50 12.41 15.52
C PRO A 53 -18.27 12.47 14.59
N LEU A 54 -17.22 13.18 14.99
CA LEU A 54 -15.98 13.28 14.20
C LEU A 54 -15.19 11.97 14.22
N HIS A 55 -15.18 11.27 15.34
CA HIS A 55 -14.56 9.95 15.48
C HIS A 55 -15.30 8.89 14.64
N ASN A 56 -16.62 8.94 14.63
CA ASN A 56 -17.42 8.03 13.79
C ASN A 56 -17.23 8.29 12.29
N VAL A 57 -17.22 9.55 11.85
CA VAL A 57 -17.00 9.90 10.43
C VAL A 57 -15.60 9.47 9.97
N THR A 58 -14.59 9.57 10.84
CA THR A 58 -13.23 9.12 10.51
C THR A 58 -13.12 7.59 10.50
N ALA A 59 -13.72 6.87 11.46
CA ALA A 59 -13.75 5.41 11.44
C ALA A 59 -14.44 4.86 10.18
N GLU A 60 -15.57 5.45 9.79
CA GLU A 60 -16.30 5.07 8.57
C GLU A 60 -15.49 5.32 7.29
N GLN A 61 -14.85 6.50 7.19
CA GLN A 61 -14.02 6.82 6.03
C GLN A 61 -12.84 5.84 5.90
N ARG A 62 -12.27 5.42 7.04
CA ARG A 62 -11.18 4.43 7.06
C ARG A 62 -11.65 3.06 6.59
N GLN A 63 -12.84 2.62 6.99
CA GLN A 63 -13.41 1.34 6.53
C GLN A 63 -13.61 1.33 5.01
N VAL A 64 -14.12 2.42 4.45
CA VAL A 64 -14.28 2.59 2.99
C VAL A 64 -12.92 2.49 2.28
N GLU A 65 -11.90 3.17 2.79
CA GLU A 65 -10.53 3.10 2.25
C GLU A 65 -10.00 1.65 2.27
N GLN A 66 -10.15 0.93 3.38
CA GLN A 66 -9.72 -0.47 3.50
C GLN A 66 -10.41 -1.38 2.48
N VAL A 67 -11.73 -1.24 2.31
CA VAL A 67 -12.48 -2.03 1.34
C VAL A 67 -11.99 -1.75 -0.09
N LEU A 68 -11.75 -0.48 -0.45
CA LEU A 68 -11.24 -0.11 -1.77
C LEU A 68 -9.83 -0.69 -2.03
N LEU A 69 -8.95 -0.63 -1.03
CA LEU A 69 -7.60 -1.20 -1.11
C LEU A 69 -7.64 -2.72 -1.31
N TYR A 70 -8.46 -3.44 -0.54
CA TYR A 70 -8.58 -4.90 -0.69
C TYR A 70 -9.25 -5.30 -2.01
N ILE A 71 -10.26 -4.56 -2.48
CA ILE A 71 -10.83 -4.79 -3.81
C ILE A 71 -9.75 -4.63 -4.88
N ARG A 72 -8.89 -3.62 -4.75
CA ARG A 72 -7.81 -3.38 -5.70
C ARG A 72 -6.76 -4.50 -5.69
N SER A 73 -6.34 -4.95 -4.52
CA SER A 73 -5.43 -6.09 -4.39
C SER A 73 -6.04 -7.36 -4.99
N LEU A 74 -7.32 -7.64 -4.73
CA LEU A 74 -8.02 -8.77 -5.33
C LEU A 74 -8.08 -8.71 -6.86
N GLN A 75 -8.33 -7.53 -7.44
CA GLN A 75 -8.31 -7.34 -8.89
C GLN A 75 -6.93 -7.69 -9.47
N ILE A 76 -5.85 -7.16 -8.88
CA ILE A 76 -4.47 -7.41 -9.31
C ILE A 76 -4.15 -8.91 -9.23
N LEU A 77 -4.44 -9.54 -8.09
CA LEU A 77 -4.16 -10.96 -7.86
C LEU A 77 -4.98 -11.85 -8.80
N ALA A 78 -6.27 -11.58 -8.98
CA ALA A 78 -7.15 -12.35 -9.87
C ALA A 78 -6.70 -12.24 -11.33
N THR A 79 -6.43 -11.03 -11.83
CA THR A 79 -5.94 -10.82 -13.21
C THR A 79 -4.59 -11.49 -13.43
N THR A 80 -3.69 -11.43 -12.44
CA THR A 80 -2.37 -12.07 -12.51
C THR A 80 -2.50 -13.60 -12.56
N LEU A 81 -3.27 -14.20 -11.65
CA LEU A 81 -3.52 -15.64 -11.60
C LEU A 81 -4.22 -16.14 -12.88
N HIS A 82 -5.19 -15.37 -13.39
CA HIS A 82 -5.86 -15.69 -14.66
C HIS A 82 -4.86 -15.68 -15.83
N THR A 83 -4.01 -14.65 -15.91
CA THR A 83 -2.99 -14.53 -16.96
C THR A 83 -1.97 -15.67 -16.87
N VAL A 84 -1.52 -16.02 -15.66
CA VAL A 84 -0.64 -17.17 -15.42
C VAL A 84 -1.31 -18.44 -15.93
N ARG A 85 -2.57 -18.70 -15.55
CA ARG A 85 -3.33 -19.88 -15.96
C ARG A 85 -3.39 -20.00 -17.48
N ASN A 86 -3.71 -18.91 -18.17
CA ASN A 86 -3.79 -18.90 -19.63
C ASN A 86 -2.43 -19.22 -20.27
N LYS A 87 -1.33 -18.63 -19.76
CA LYS A 87 0.01 -18.90 -20.28
C LYS A 87 0.50 -20.31 -20.00
N VAL A 88 0.14 -20.91 -18.87
CA VAL A 88 0.41 -22.33 -18.58
C VAL A 88 -0.33 -23.22 -19.57
N ASN A 89 -1.63 -22.98 -19.77
CA ASN A 89 -2.45 -23.77 -20.68
C ASN A 89 -2.00 -23.65 -22.14
N ALA A 90 -1.46 -22.49 -22.54
CA ALA A 90 -0.89 -22.25 -23.85
C ALA A 90 0.55 -22.81 -24.04
N GLY A 91 1.16 -23.39 -22.99
CA GLY A 91 2.55 -23.85 -23.04
C GLY A 91 3.59 -22.72 -23.09
N GLU A 92 3.18 -21.46 -22.92
CA GLU A 92 4.04 -20.26 -22.97
C GLU A 92 4.76 -19.97 -21.64
N LEU A 93 4.45 -20.72 -20.59
CA LEU A 93 5.04 -20.54 -19.27
C LEU A 93 5.70 -21.83 -18.78
N GLN A 94 7.04 -21.82 -18.69
CA GLN A 94 7.77 -22.92 -18.08
C GLN A 94 7.55 -22.93 -16.56
N LEU A 95 6.95 -24.00 -16.06
CA LEU A 95 6.73 -24.21 -14.63
C LEU A 95 7.96 -24.84 -13.98
N ASN A 96 8.98 -24.04 -13.68
CA ASN A 96 10.08 -24.48 -12.81
C ASN A 96 9.68 -24.37 -11.32
N GLN A 97 10.55 -24.85 -10.40
CA GLN A 97 10.27 -24.84 -8.96
C GLN A 97 9.95 -23.43 -8.44
N GLN A 98 10.75 -22.43 -8.83
CA GLN A 98 10.53 -21.03 -8.44
C GLN A 98 9.18 -20.50 -8.91
N MET A 99 8.80 -20.79 -10.15
CA MET A 99 7.53 -20.35 -10.72
C MET A 99 6.35 -20.98 -10.00
N ARG A 100 6.42 -22.29 -9.69
CA ARG A 100 5.39 -22.98 -8.91
C ARG A 100 5.22 -22.36 -7.52
N GLN A 101 6.33 -22.03 -6.85
CA GLN A 101 6.30 -21.38 -5.55
C GLN A 101 5.63 -20.00 -5.63
N LEU A 102 6.04 -19.15 -6.57
CA LEU A 102 5.46 -17.81 -6.74
C LEU A 102 3.96 -17.86 -7.06
N ILE A 103 3.51 -18.83 -7.85
CA ILE A 103 2.07 -19.03 -8.15
C ILE A 103 1.32 -19.46 -6.89
N ALA A 104 1.90 -20.36 -6.09
CA ALA A 104 1.32 -20.78 -4.82
C ALA A 104 1.22 -19.60 -3.84
N ASP A 105 2.26 -18.77 -3.77
CA ASP A 105 2.31 -17.57 -2.92
C ASP A 105 1.25 -16.53 -3.32
N LEU A 106 1.06 -16.30 -4.62
CA LEU A 106 -0.01 -15.43 -5.15
C LEU A 106 -1.39 -15.98 -4.81
N ASN A 107 -1.60 -17.29 -4.93
CA ASN A 107 -2.87 -17.92 -4.60
C ASN A 107 -3.18 -17.83 -3.09
N ASN A 108 -2.17 -17.99 -2.24
CA ASN A 108 -2.32 -17.80 -0.80
C ASN A 108 -2.70 -16.35 -0.46
N ARG A 109 -2.00 -15.37 -1.05
CA ARG A 109 -2.32 -13.94 -0.91
C ARG A 109 -3.74 -13.62 -1.36
N TYR A 110 -4.18 -14.18 -2.48
CA TYR A 110 -5.57 -14.03 -2.96
C TYR A 110 -6.59 -14.51 -1.91
N LYS A 111 -6.40 -15.71 -1.36
CA LYS A 111 -7.29 -16.28 -0.33
C LYS A 111 -7.30 -15.45 0.97
N VAL A 112 -6.14 -14.98 1.41
CA VAL A 112 -6.00 -14.11 2.59
C VAL A 112 -6.70 -12.77 2.34
N CYS A 113 -6.46 -12.15 1.18
CA CYS A 113 -7.08 -10.90 0.79
C CYS A 113 -8.61 -11.03 0.65
N CYS A 114 -9.12 -12.19 0.20
CA CYS A 114 -10.57 -12.45 0.17
C CYS A 114 -11.18 -12.38 1.57
N ARG A 115 -10.59 -13.06 2.57
CA ARG A 115 -11.07 -13.00 3.95
C ARG A 115 -11.02 -11.58 4.50
N ARG A 116 -9.88 -10.89 4.36
CA ARG A 116 -9.73 -9.50 4.84
C ARG A 116 -10.71 -8.55 4.18
N CYS A 117 -10.97 -8.70 2.89
CA CYS A 117 -11.96 -7.92 2.17
C CYS A 117 -13.38 -8.16 2.71
N GLN A 118 -13.74 -9.42 2.99
CA GLN A 118 -15.04 -9.77 3.58
C GLN A 118 -15.19 -9.21 5.00
N GLU A 119 -14.16 -9.32 5.83
CA GLU A 119 -14.12 -8.75 7.18
C GLU A 119 -14.19 -7.22 7.18
N ALA A 120 -13.51 -6.55 6.24
CA ALA A 120 -13.59 -5.10 6.09
C ALA A 120 -14.98 -4.66 5.62
N LYS A 121 -15.58 -5.40 4.68
CA LYS A 121 -16.93 -5.14 4.17
C LYS A 121 -18.01 -5.32 5.23
N SER A 122 -17.91 -6.33 6.11
CA SER A 122 -18.90 -6.55 7.17
C SER A 122 -18.92 -5.42 8.20
N LYS A 123 -17.81 -4.70 8.35
CA LYS A 123 -17.68 -3.52 9.22
C LYS A 123 -18.07 -2.22 8.55
N CYS A 124 -18.20 -2.19 7.22
CA CYS A 124 -18.43 -0.99 6.42
C CYS A 124 -19.89 -0.88 5.99
N ASP A 125 -20.48 0.32 6.10
CA ASP A 125 -21.76 0.60 5.46
C ASP A 125 -21.58 0.70 3.93
N MET A 126 -22.05 -0.33 3.22
CA MET A 126 -21.89 -0.45 1.76
C MET A 126 -22.63 0.65 0.98
N ASN A 127 -23.68 1.26 1.55
CA ASN A 127 -24.37 2.38 0.92
C ASN A 127 -23.51 3.65 0.88
N LYS A 128 -22.52 3.76 1.78
CA LYS A 128 -21.56 4.88 1.79
C LYS A 128 -20.42 4.66 0.81
N LEU A 129 -20.07 3.40 0.50
CA LEU A 129 -19.12 3.07 -0.56
C LEU A 129 -19.59 3.62 -1.92
N THR A 130 -20.89 3.55 -2.20
CA THR A 130 -21.47 4.05 -3.47
C THR A 130 -21.64 5.56 -3.50
N GLN A 131 -21.89 6.22 -2.36
CA GLN A 131 -22.09 7.67 -2.28
C GLN A 131 -20.81 8.50 -2.14
N LYS A 132 -19.74 7.96 -1.53
CA LYS A 132 -18.47 8.67 -1.26
C LYS A 132 -17.31 8.31 -2.19
N SER A 133 -17.52 7.50 -3.23
CA SER A 133 -16.46 7.01 -4.13
C SER A 133 -15.92 8.08 -5.10
N TYR A 134 -15.29 9.13 -4.55
CA TYR A 134 -14.57 10.15 -5.34
C TYR A 134 -13.07 9.85 -5.47
N LYS A 135 -12.59 8.73 -4.93
CA LYS A 135 -11.18 8.32 -4.97
C LYS A 135 -11.09 6.91 -5.54
N SER A 136 -10.55 6.78 -6.75
CA SER A 136 -10.14 5.48 -7.28
C SER A 136 -9.12 4.86 -6.32
N ALA A 137 -9.09 3.52 -6.24
CA ALA A 137 -8.10 2.84 -5.40
C ALA A 137 -6.66 3.26 -5.77
N ASP A 138 -6.38 3.49 -7.06
CA ASP A 138 -5.08 3.98 -7.52
C ASP A 138 -4.74 5.38 -6.96
N LYS A 139 -5.73 6.28 -6.87
CA LYS A 139 -5.55 7.60 -6.23
C LYS A 139 -5.28 7.47 -4.73
N LEU A 140 -5.94 6.51 -4.08
CA LEU A 140 -5.71 6.22 -2.67
C LEU A 140 -4.30 5.66 -2.43
N LEU A 141 -3.85 4.71 -3.26
CA LEU A 141 -2.49 4.18 -3.23
C LEU A 141 -1.44 5.27 -3.46
N TYR A 142 -1.69 6.19 -4.40
CA TYR A 142 -0.82 7.35 -4.63
C TYR A 142 -0.70 8.20 -3.37
N TYR A 143 -1.81 8.51 -2.71
CA TYR A 143 -1.79 9.29 -1.49
C TYR A 143 -1.07 8.57 -0.34
N TYR A 144 -1.21 7.25 -0.22
CA TYR A 144 -0.45 6.46 0.77
C TYR A 144 1.05 6.52 0.48
N ALA A 145 1.47 6.41 -0.79
CA ALA A 145 2.87 6.57 -1.17
C ALA A 145 3.41 7.97 -0.82
N VAL A 146 2.63 9.02 -1.07
CA VAL A 146 2.98 10.40 -0.68
C VAL A 146 3.10 10.54 0.84
N HIS A 147 2.16 9.95 1.58
CA HIS A 147 2.15 9.98 3.04
C HIS A 147 3.38 9.26 3.62
N ASP A 148 3.71 8.06 3.11
CA ASP A 148 4.92 7.33 3.49
C ASP A 148 6.19 8.17 3.27
N CYS A 149 6.29 8.83 2.11
CA CYS A 149 7.45 9.68 1.81
C CYS A 149 7.54 10.90 2.74
N ARG A 150 6.41 11.55 3.02
CA ARG A 150 6.36 12.72 3.91
C ARG A 150 6.69 12.38 5.35
N THR A 151 6.06 11.33 5.89
CA THR A 151 6.33 10.91 7.27
C THR A 151 7.75 10.39 7.43
N SER A 152 8.32 9.72 6.42
CA SER A 152 9.72 9.31 6.45
C SER A 152 10.67 10.51 6.42
N ALA A 153 10.40 11.51 5.57
CA ALA A 153 11.22 12.72 5.52
C ALA A 153 11.21 13.49 6.86
N LEU A 154 10.06 13.51 7.55
CA LEU A 154 9.97 14.06 8.91
C LEU A 154 10.71 13.19 9.92
N ASP A 155 10.50 11.87 9.89
CA ASP A 155 11.17 10.91 10.79
C ASP A 155 12.70 11.05 10.68
N GLU A 156 13.25 11.25 9.48
CA GLU A 156 14.68 11.49 9.25
C GLU A 156 15.21 12.77 9.94
N MET A 157 14.40 13.83 10.01
CA MET A 157 14.79 15.11 10.61
C MET A 157 14.89 15.03 12.14
N PHE A 158 14.22 14.06 12.77
CA PHE A 158 14.11 13.92 14.22
C PHE A 158 14.71 12.60 14.73
N GLU A 159 15.79 12.12 14.10
CA GLU A 159 16.53 10.89 14.49
C GLU A 159 15.69 9.60 14.48
N GLY A 160 14.70 9.50 13.60
CA GLY A 160 13.92 8.30 13.38
C GLY A 160 14.77 7.11 12.91
N SER A 161 14.28 5.89 13.19
CA SER A 161 14.90 4.67 12.66
C SER A 161 14.93 4.71 11.13
N VAL A 162 16.13 4.66 10.56
CA VAL A 162 16.28 4.72 9.11
C VAL A 162 15.82 3.46 8.43
N ASP A 163 15.94 2.29 9.04
CA ASP A 163 15.36 1.07 8.51
C ASP A 163 13.84 1.24 8.27
N ARG A 164 13.16 1.91 9.20
CA ARG A 164 11.73 2.22 9.08
C ARG A 164 11.45 3.22 7.94
N CYS A 165 12.29 4.26 7.79
CA CYS A 165 12.17 5.22 6.70
C CYS A 165 12.40 4.56 5.34
N MET A 166 13.46 3.75 5.21
CA MET A 166 13.76 2.97 4.01
C MET A 166 12.61 2.02 3.66
N THR A 167 12.01 1.36 4.65
CA THR A 167 10.87 0.46 4.45
C THR A 167 9.69 1.21 3.85
N LYS A 168 9.33 2.37 4.40
CA LYS A 168 8.26 3.24 3.88
C LYS A 168 8.56 3.75 2.47
N TYR A 169 9.78 4.18 2.17
CA TYR A 169 10.15 4.59 0.80
C TYR A 169 10.07 3.43 -0.19
N LYS A 170 10.54 2.24 0.19
CA LYS A 170 10.45 1.03 -0.65
C LYS A 170 9.00 0.65 -0.90
N ARG A 171 8.14 0.74 0.11
CA ARG A 171 6.68 0.53 -0.03
C ARG A 171 6.06 1.55 -0.98
N ALA A 172 6.37 2.84 -0.81
CA ALA A 172 5.90 3.90 -1.69
C ALA A 172 6.28 3.64 -3.16
N LEU A 173 7.50 3.19 -3.45
CA LEU A 173 7.92 2.82 -4.81
C LEU A 173 7.11 1.67 -5.39
N VAL A 174 6.85 0.62 -4.60
CA VAL A 174 6.05 -0.52 -5.04
C VAL A 174 4.63 -0.08 -5.39
N LEU A 175 4.02 0.76 -4.55
CA LEU A 175 2.68 1.31 -4.80
C LEU A 175 2.64 2.15 -6.08
N LEU A 176 3.61 3.06 -6.27
CA LEU A 176 3.69 3.93 -7.45
C LEU A 176 3.96 3.14 -8.73
N GLU A 177 4.77 2.09 -8.67
CA GLU A 177 4.97 1.18 -9.80
C GLU A 177 3.66 0.45 -10.15
N GLY A 178 2.93 -0.04 -9.14
CA GLY A 178 1.65 -0.70 -9.34
C GLY A 178 0.62 0.18 -10.06
N ILE A 179 0.56 1.46 -9.69
CA ILE A 179 -0.28 2.46 -10.37
C ILE A 179 0.22 2.73 -11.79
N SER A 180 1.53 2.85 -11.99
CA SER A 180 2.13 3.14 -13.30
C SER A 180 1.81 2.06 -14.33
N MET A 181 1.72 0.80 -13.89
CA MET A 181 1.39 -0.34 -14.73
C MET A 181 -0.08 -0.34 -15.20
N SER A 182 -1.01 0.26 -14.44
CA SER A 182 -2.42 0.40 -14.83
C SER A 182 -2.76 1.76 -15.45
N ALA A 183 -1.87 2.74 -15.34
CA ALA A 183 -2.08 4.07 -15.90
C ALA A 183 -2.21 4.01 -17.43
N THR A 184 -3.18 4.74 -17.98
CA THR A 184 -3.37 4.91 -19.43
C THR A 184 -2.93 6.28 -19.91
N ASP A 185 -3.12 7.31 -19.08
CA ASP A 185 -2.75 8.70 -19.39
C ASP A 185 -1.22 8.91 -19.38
N ALA A 186 -0.73 9.62 -20.39
CA ALA A 186 0.70 9.86 -20.59
C ALA A 186 1.28 10.86 -19.59
N LEU A 187 0.52 11.88 -19.19
CA LEU A 187 0.97 12.88 -18.21
C LEU A 187 1.06 12.26 -16.82
N ASP A 188 0.10 11.42 -16.45
CA ASP A 188 0.14 10.69 -15.18
C ASP A 188 1.32 9.72 -15.13
N LYS A 189 1.60 8.97 -16.22
CA LYS A 189 2.83 8.16 -16.32
C LYS A 189 4.09 8.99 -16.13
N GLN A 190 4.17 10.16 -16.76
CA GLN A 190 5.33 11.05 -16.63
C GLN A 190 5.49 11.57 -15.19
N ARG A 191 4.39 11.94 -14.52
CA ARG A 191 4.39 12.39 -13.13
C ARG A 191 4.83 11.28 -12.18
N LEU A 192 4.27 10.08 -12.34
CA LEU A 192 4.64 8.91 -11.55
C LEU A 192 6.12 8.55 -11.74
N ALA A 193 6.62 8.58 -12.97
CA ALA A 193 8.02 8.32 -13.27
C ALA A 193 8.96 9.32 -12.58
N LYS A 194 8.66 10.62 -12.65
CA LYS A 194 9.43 11.66 -11.96
C LYS A 194 9.42 11.46 -10.44
N TYR A 195 8.26 11.12 -9.89
CA TYR A 195 8.15 10.95 -8.45
C TYR A 195 8.91 9.72 -7.95
N LYS A 196 8.79 8.58 -8.66
CA LYS A 196 9.58 7.38 -8.37
C LYS A 196 11.08 7.65 -8.41
N ALA A 197 11.57 8.33 -9.45
CA ALA A 197 13.00 8.67 -9.56
C ALA A 197 13.50 9.52 -8.37
N SER A 198 12.67 10.43 -7.86
CA SER A 198 13.00 11.21 -6.66
C SER A 198 13.12 10.33 -5.40
N ILE A 199 12.21 9.36 -5.23
CA ILE A 199 12.27 8.42 -4.11
C ILE A 199 13.47 7.48 -4.22
N ASP A 200 13.75 6.95 -5.42
CA ASP A 200 14.93 6.12 -5.69
C ASP A 200 16.23 6.87 -5.35
N HIS A 201 16.34 8.14 -5.76
CA HIS A 201 17.49 8.97 -5.42
C HIS A 201 17.62 9.17 -3.90
N ARG A 202 16.50 9.37 -3.17
CA ARG A 202 16.53 9.48 -1.71
C ARG A 202 16.99 8.18 -1.06
N LEU A 203 16.48 7.02 -1.51
CA LEU A 203 16.89 5.71 -1.00
C LEU A 203 18.38 5.46 -1.19
N GLN A 204 18.91 5.72 -2.39
CA GLN A 204 20.35 5.56 -2.66
C GLN A 204 21.21 6.45 -1.75
N HIS A 205 20.76 7.67 -1.49
CA HIS A 205 21.45 8.58 -0.57
C HIS A 205 21.45 8.03 0.87
N LEU A 206 20.30 7.54 1.35
CA LEU A 206 20.22 6.91 2.67
C LEU A 206 21.12 5.67 2.73
N GLU A 207 21.05 4.76 1.76
CA GLU A 207 21.87 3.53 1.77
C GLU A 207 23.37 3.84 1.87
N LYS A 208 23.85 4.89 1.18
CA LYS A 208 25.24 5.37 1.31
C LYS A 208 25.55 5.93 2.69
N LEU A 209 24.70 6.81 3.21
CA LEU A 209 24.90 7.42 4.54
C LEU A 209 25.00 6.37 5.65
N TRP A 210 24.23 5.28 5.54
CA TRP A 210 24.15 4.25 6.56
C TRP A 210 25.20 3.15 6.39
N SER A 211 25.59 2.82 5.16
CA SER A 211 26.74 1.93 4.90
C SER A 211 28.04 2.50 5.49
N ASN A 212 28.18 3.83 5.50
CA ASN A 212 29.35 4.52 6.07
C ASN A 212 29.33 4.66 7.60
N LYS A 213 28.23 4.27 8.28
CA LYS A 213 28.08 4.36 9.74
C LYS A 213 28.27 3.02 10.47
N LEU A 214 28.41 1.90 9.76
CA LEU A 214 28.76 0.63 10.40
C LEU A 214 30.26 0.64 10.78
N PRO A 215 30.63 0.38 12.05
CA PRO A 215 32.02 0.15 12.40
C PRO A 215 32.52 -1.12 11.71
N SER A 216 33.72 -1.02 11.12
CA SER A 216 34.50 -2.13 10.55
C SER A 216 34.84 -3.19 11.59
#